data_AF-A0A8C7S682-F1
#
_entry.id   AF-A0A8C7S682-F1
#
_cell.length_a   1.000
_cell.length_b   1.000
_cell.length_c   1.000
_cell.angle_alpha   90.00
_cell.angle_beta   90.00
_cell.angle_gamma   90.00
#
_symmetry.space_group_name_H-M   'P 1'
#
loop_
_entity.id
_entity.type
_entity.pdbx_description
1 polymer ?
#
loop_
_entity_poly.entity_id
_entity_poly.type
_entity_poly.pdbx_seq_one_letter_code
_entity_poly.pdbx_strand_id
1 'polypeptide(L)'
;LLIKHLEKGSVLYFLCVYFTDFSSVFVLKGQDVRLDVQENVQLKELEVFKWSFGSANIVRCTDTLSVKVSPEYKNRVEFYKGNFSLVLKNIQEGDSGPYTAVVSGDKEKTIIVHQLVLQVEPPVLTLDSNSTINGNCNVTVTCRGQNTSVTSSCNSSTCSQVGGGSRGAETSTVPLLSVYVAGGSIICNHSNQVSWANNTKKIVELCSLKSDLSFKCVLDFCSWYSHFIILRCNDFTLFRHTRSNSEDLTFKCLCG
;
A
#
# COMPACT_ATOMS: atom_id res chain seq x y z
N LEU A 1 15.24 -27.43 7.01
CA LEU A 1 16.24 -28.36 6.44
C LEU A 1 16.02 -28.49 4.95
N LEU A 2 16.95 -28.04 4.11
CA LEU A 2 16.96 -28.40 2.69
C LEU A 2 18.39 -28.81 2.33
N ILE A 3 18.61 -30.10 2.11
CA ILE A 3 19.92 -30.65 1.73
C ILE A 3 19.93 -30.68 0.19
N LYS A 4 20.74 -29.82 -0.45
CA LYS A 4 21.05 -29.97 -1.87
C LYS A 4 22.38 -30.69 -2.01
N HIS A 5 22.33 -31.92 -2.54
CA HIS A 5 23.49 -32.72 -2.91
C HIS A 5 24.10 -32.21 -4.22
N LEU A 6 25.40 -31.93 -4.21
CA LEU A 6 26.23 -31.86 -5.41
C LEU A 6 27.31 -32.93 -5.25
N GLU A 7 27.27 -33.98 -6.07
CA GLU A 7 28.38 -34.92 -6.20
C GLU A 7 29.09 -34.69 -7.54
N LYS A 8 30.39 -34.40 -7.48
CA LYS A 8 31.44 -35.39 -7.82
C LYS A 8 32.83 -34.81 -7.56
N GLY A 9 33.58 -35.49 -6.70
CA GLY A 9 35.04 -35.35 -6.57
C GLY A 9 35.50 -34.31 -5.53
N SER A 10 36.10 -34.84 -4.45
CA SER A 10 37.05 -34.15 -3.56
C SER A 10 36.47 -33.24 -2.46
N VAL A 11 36.62 -33.74 -1.22
CA VAL A 11 36.49 -33.04 0.08
C VAL A 11 35.09 -32.50 0.40
N LEU A 12 34.44 -33.17 1.35
CA LEU A 12 33.13 -32.85 1.90
C LEU A 12 33.20 -31.53 2.70
N TYR A 13 33.16 -30.39 2.00
CA TYR A 13 32.96 -29.08 2.63
C TYR A 13 31.48 -28.95 3.02
N PHE A 14 31.16 -29.31 4.27
CA PHE A 14 29.89 -28.92 4.88
C PHE A 14 29.91 -27.41 5.14
N LEU A 15 29.44 -26.63 4.17
CA LEU A 15 29.08 -25.24 4.41
C LEU A 15 27.79 -25.22 5.24
N CYS A 16 27.92 -25.27 6.56
CA CYS A 16 26.80 -25.05 7.47
C CYS A 16 26.46 -23.56 7.41
N VAL A 17 25.60 -23.18 6.46
CA VAL A 17 25.00 -21.85 6.47
C VAL A 17 24.00 -21.84 7.61
N TYR A 18 24.39 -21.27 8.75
CA TYR A 18 23.49 -20.96 9.84
C TYR A 18 22.43 -19.99 9.29
N PHE A 19 21.24 -20.49 9.03
CA PHE A 19 20.10 -19.64 8.71
C PHE A 19 19.73 -18.95 10.03
N THR A 20 19.86 -17.63 10.09
CA THR A 20 19.28 -16.84 11.17
C THR A 20 17.78 -17.06 11.12
N ASP A 21 17.18 -17.50 12.24
CA ASP A 21 15.74 -17.68 12.30
C ASP A 21 15.07 -16.30 12.12
N PHE A 22 14.12 -16.25 11.19
CA PHE A 22 13.43 -15.03 10.80
C PHE A 22 11.94 -15.30 10.78
N SER A 23 11.20 -14.55 11.60
CA SER A 23 9.76 -14.66 11.76
C SER A 23 9.07 -13.39 11.28
N SER A 24 8.01 -13.51 10.50
CA SER A 24 7.22 -12.36 10.05
C SER A 24 6.05 -12.13 11.00
N VAL A 25 5.87 -10.88 11.45
CA VAL A 25 4.79 -10.47 12.35
C VAL A 25 3.95 -9.40 11.69
N PHE A 26 2.64 -9.62 11.64
CA PHE A 26 1.67 -8.74 10.97
C PHE A 26 0.88 -7.93 11.98
N VAL A 27 0.85 -6.62 11.79
CA VAL A 27 0.19 -5.70 12.72
C VAL A 27 -0.53 -4.58 11.97
N LEU A 28 -1.68 -4.14 12.48
CA LEU A 28 -2.35 -2.95 11.97
C LEU A 28 -1.71 -1.68 12.54
N LYS A 29 -1.76 -0.60 11.76
CA LYS A 29 -1.37 0.73 12.23
C LYS A 29 -2.16 1.09 13.50
N GLY A 30 -1.46 1.64 14.48
CA GLY A 30 -2.02 2.04 15.78
C GLY A 30 -2.21 0.91 16.79
N GLN A 31 -2.02 -0.36 16.41
CA GLN A 31 -2.04 -1.49 17.35
C GLN A 31 -0.69 -1.66 18.04
N ASP A 32 -0.67 -2.46 19.10
CA ASP A 32 0.55 -2.91 19.77
C ASP A 32 0.96 -4.29 19.22
N VAL A 33 2.26 -4.57 19.18
CA VAL A 33 2.79 -5.87 18.73
C VAL A 33 3.74 -6.43 19.77
N ARG A 34 3.67 -7.75 19.97
CA ARG A 34 4.59 -8.49 20.83
C ARG A 34 5.57 -9.29 19.98
N LEU A 35 6.85 -9.08 20.24
CA LEU A 35 7.98 -9.76 19.64
C LEU A 35 8.56 -10.73 20.67
N ASP A 36 8.22 -12.00 20.52
CA ASP A 36 8.62 -13.05 21.45
C ASP A 36 10.01 -13.61 21.12
N VAL A 37 10.75 -13.96 22.18
CA VAL A 37 11.97 -14.77 22.07
C VAL A 37 11.57 -16.20 22.41
N GLN A 38 11.51 -17.07 21.39
CA GLN A 38 11.11 -18.48 21.58
C GLN A 38 12.22 -19.33 22.21
N GLU A 39 13.49 -18.91 22.06
CA GLU A 39 14.61 -19.57 22.71
C GLU A 39 14.67 -19.26 24.21
N ASN A 40 15.01 -20.27 25.03
CA ASN A 40 15.33 -20.05 26.44
C ASN A 40 16.69 -19.35 26.56
N VAL A 41 16.68 -18.01 26.56
CA VAL A 41 17.88 -17.19 26.73
C VAL A 41 18.26 -17.12 28.19
N GLN A 42 19.50 -17.48 28.50
CA GLN A 42 20.13 -17.31 29.81
C GLN A 42 21.40 -16.49 29.62
N LEU A 43 21.47 -15.33 30.27
CA LEU A 43 22.63 -14.45 30.18
C LEU A 43 23.73 -14.95 31.12
N LYS A 44 24.96 -15.03 30.60
CA LYS A 44 26.17 -15.26 31.39
C LYS A 44 26.68 -13.94 31.95
N GLU A 45 27.64 -14.05 32.87
CA GLU A 45 28.32 -12.89 33.45
C GLU A 45 28.85 -11.95 32.35
N LEU A 46 28.60 -10.65 32.50
CA LEU A 46 28.96 -9.57 31.56
C LEU A 46 28.22 -9.60 30.21
N GLU A 47 27.35 -10.57 29.95
CA GLU A 47 26.54 -10.57 28.73
C GLU A 47 25.41 -9.53 28.80
N VAL A 48 25.09 -8.96 27.64
CA VAL A 48 24.00 -7.99 27.48
C VAL A 48 23.08 -8.43 26.36
N PHE A 49 21.81 -8.63 26.69
CA PHE A 49 20.74 -8.78 25.71
C PHE A 49 20.35 -7.41 25.13
N LYS A 50 20.16 -7.32 23.81
CA LYS A 50 19.66 -6.12 23.14
C LYS A 50 18.58 -6.45 22.10
N TRP A 51 17.52 -5.64 22.05
CA TRP A 51 16.67 -5.50 20.86
C TRP A 51 17.14 -4.29 20.06
N SER A 52 17.21 -4.42 18.74
CA SER A 52 17.57 -3.35 17.82
C SER A 52 16.64 -3.28 16.62
N PHE A 53 16.43 -2.07 16.12
CA PHE A 53 15.77 -1.80 14.83
C PHE A 53 16.78 -1.09 13.93
N GLY A 54 17.16 -1.75 12.83
CA GLY A 54 18.30 -1.30 12.02
C GLY A 54 19.58 -1.23 12.87
N SER A 55 20.26 -0.07 12.87
CA SER A 55 21.45 0.19 13.68
C SER A 55 21.14 0.73 15.09
N ALA A 56 19.88 1.06 15.39
CA ALA A 56 19.48 1.67 16.65
C ALA A 56 19.12 0.61 17.69
N ASN A 57 19.62 0.78 18.93
CA ASN A 57 19.21 -0.04 20.06
C ASN A 57 17.85 0.44 20.59
N ILE A 58 16.94 -0.48 20.89
CA ILE A 58 15.63 -0.21 21.50
C ILE A 58 15.72 -0.35 23.00
N VAL A 59 16.17 -1.53 23.46
CA VAL A 59 16.32 -1.87 24.86
C VAL A 59 17.58 -2.72 25.05
N ARG A 60 18.23 -2.53 26.20
CA ARG A 60 19.36 -3.34 26.66
C ARG A 60 19.02 -3.92 28.03
N CYS A 61 19.30 -5.20 28.24
CA CYS A 61 19.16 -5.89 29.51
C CYS A 61 20.49 -6.58 29.86
N THR A 62 21.05 -6.25 31.02
CA THR A 62 22.28 -6.90 31.51
C THR A 62 21.99 -8.25 32.15
N ASP A 63 23.03 -9.03 32.37
CA ASP A 63 23.07 -10.24 33.20
C ASP A 63 22.42 -10.07 34.59
N THR A 64 22.59 -8.90 35.21
CA THR A 64 21.95 -8.50 36.48
C THR A 64 20.48 -8.07 36.34
N LEU A 65 19.87 -8.30 35.17
CA LEU A 65 18.48 -7.92 34.83
C LEU A 65 18.19 -6.43 34.96
N SER A 66 19.23 -5.60 34.85
CA SER A 66 19.10 -4.14 34.74
C SER A 66 18.71 -3.78 33.32
N VAL A 67 17.62 -3.03 33.16
CA VAL A 67 17.02 -2.72 31.86
C VAL A 67 17.16 -1.24 31.55
N LYS A 68 17.68 -0.92 30.37
CA LYS A 68 17.77 0.44 29.85
C LYS A 68 17.07 0.52 28.49
N VAL A 69 16.03 1.33 28.42
CA VAL A 69 15.32 1.67 27.17
C VAL A 69 15.94 2.92 26.57
N SER A 70 16.14 2.92 25.25
CA SER A 70 16.64 4.08 24.53
C SER A 70 15.64 5.24 24.56
N PRO A 71 16.09 6.51 24.64
CA PRO A 71 15.21 7.66 24.77
C PRO A 71 14.12 7.76 23.69
N GLU A 72 14.44 7.41 22.44
CA GLU A 72 13.52 7.42 21.29
C GLU A 72 12.34 6.46 21.46
N TYR A 73 12.52 5.39 22.23
CA TYR A 73 11.50 4.37 22.47
C TYR A 73 10.84 4.54 23.85
N LYS A 74 11.16 5.61 24.58
CA LYS A 74 10.58 5.89 25.89
C LYS A 74 9.06 5.98 25.76
N ASN A 75 8.33 5.25 26.61
CA ASN A 75 6.87 5.10 26.60
C ASN A 75 6.26 4.37 25.39
N ARG A 76 7.08 3.99 24.39
CA ARG A 76 6.63 3.19 23.24
C ARG A 76 6.91 1.71 23.39
N VAL A 77 7.64 1.29 24.42
CA VAL A 77 7.97 -0.12 24.62
C VAL A 77 7.71 -0.62 26.03
N GLU A 78 7.32 -1.88 26.13
CA GLU A 78 7.32 -2.68 27.35
C GLU A 78 8.23 -3.88 27.15
N PHE A 79 9.13 -4.13 28.11
CA PHE A 79 10.10 -5.22 28.03
C PHE A 79 9.87 -6.23 29.15
N TYR A 80 9.70 -7.50 28.77
CA TYR A 80 9.46 -8.60 29.70
C TYR A 80 10.78 -9.31 30.00
N LYS A 81 11.32 -9.06 31.20
CA LYS A 81 12.62 -9.64 31.63
C LYS A 81 12.63 -11.16 31.68
N GLY A 82 11.48 -11.78 31.96
CA GLY A 82 11.40 -13.24 32.16
C GLY A 82 11.66 -14.07 30.90
N ASN A 83 11.34 -13.52 29.72
CA ASN A 83 11.49 -14.20 28.44
C ASN A 83 12.07 -13.28 27.35
N PHE A 84 12.68 -12.17 27.75
CA PHE A 84 13.31 -11.18 26.89
C PHE A 84 12.43 -10.62 25.75
N SER A 85 11.11 -10.75 25.88
CA SER A 85 10.16 -10.34 24.84
C SER A 85 9.90 -8.84 24.92
N LEU A 86 9.59 -8.25 23.76
CA LEU A 86 9.35 -6.82 23.61
C LEU A 86 7.94 -6.58 23.11
N VAL A 87 7.18 -5.70 23.76
CA VAL A 87 5.98 -5.11 23.19
C VAL A 87 6.33 -3.73 22.67
N LEU A 88 6.07 -3.49 21.40
CA LEU A 88 6.17 -2.19 20.75
C LEU A 88 4.76 -1.62 20.55
N LYS A 89 4.54 -0.40 21.02
CA LYS A 89 3.22 0.23 21.11
C LYS A 89 2.94 1.19 19.96
N ASN A 90 1.65 1.28 19.62
CA ASN A 90 1.10 2.24 18.66
C ASN A 90 1.90 2.26 17.35
N ILE A 91 1.92 1.12 16.64
CA ILE A 91 2.74 0.92 15.44
C ILE A 91 2.41 1.94 14.33
N GLN A 92 3.44 2.54 13.75
CA GLN A 92 3.37 3.48 12.63
C GLN A 92 4.06 2.91 11.39
N GLU A 93 3.85 3.55 10.24
CA GLU A 93 4.45 3.10 8.96
C GLU A 93 5.97 2.98 9.01
N GLY A 94 6.64 3.94 9.66
CA GLY A 94 8.10 3.94 9.82
C GLY A 94 8.65 2.89 10.77
N ASP A 95 7.79 2.18 11.51
CA ASP A 95 8.21 1.08 12.39
C ASP A 95 8.32 -0.25 11.60
N SER A 96 7.95 -0.28 10.32
CA SER A 96 8.09 -1.48 9.47
C SER A 96 9.56 -1.84 9.27
N GLY A 97 9.94 -3.10 9.48
CA GLY A 97 11.31 -3.55 9.25
C GLY A 97 11.77 -4.68 10.16
N PRO A 98 13.06 -5.04 10.07
CA PRO A 98 13.65 -6.09 10.89
C PRO A 98 13.98 -5.59 12.30
N TYR A 99 13.41 -6.27 13.29
CA TYR A 99 13.72 -6.15 14.70
C TYR A 99 14.59 -7.34 15.11
N THR A 100 15.79 -7.06 15.59
CA THR A 100 16.78 -8.10 15.91
C THR A 100 16.98 -8.18 17.41
N ALA A 101 16.82 -9.38 17.97
CA ALA A 101 17.28 -9.71 19.31
C ALA A 101 18.65 -10.36 19.24
N VAL A 102 19.60 -9.85 20.01
CA VAL A 102 20.92 -10.47 20.13
C VAL A 102 21.41 -10.48 21.57
N VAL A 103 22.31 -11.39 21.86
CA VAL A 103 23.12 -11.41 23.08
C VAL A 103 24.55 -10.99 22.72
N SER A 104 25.08 -10.03 23.46
CA SER A 104 26.43 -9.50 23.29
C SER A 104 27.29 -9.91 24.48
N GLY A 105 28.28 -10.76 24.24
CA GLY A 105 29.37 -11.08 25.17
C GLY A 105 30.72 -10.88 24.47
N ASP A 106 31.59 -11.89 24.51
CA ASP A 106 32.83 -11.92 23.71
C ASP A 106 32.57 -11.87 22.19
N LYS A 107 31.40 -12.36 21.78
CA LYS A 107 30.88 -12.33 20.42
C LYS A 107 29.42 -11.91 20.46
N GLU A 108 28.93 -11.30 19.39
CA GLU A 108 27.50 -11.10 19.20
C GLU A 108 26.86 -12.40 18.69
N LYS A 109 25.80 -12.85 19.36
CA LYS A 109 24.96 -13.96 18.96
C LYS A 109 23.56 -13.44 18.66
N THR A 110 23.15 -13.47 17.40
CA THR A 110 21.75 -13.23 17.02
C THR A 110 20.88 -14.36 17.53
N ILE A 111 19.80 -14.01 18.22
CA ILE A 111 18.82 -14.96 18.76
C ILE A 111 17.65 -15.11 17.79
N ILE A 112 17.05 -14.00 17.38
CA ILE A 112 15.93 -14.00 16.43
C ILE A 112 15.84 -12.67 15.70
N VAL A 113 15.35 -12.71 14.47
CA VAL A 113 14.93 -11.53 13.73
C VAL A 113 13.43 -11.61 13.50
N HIS A 114 12.68 -10.60 13.97
CA HIS A 114 11.28 -10.43 13.59
C HIS A 114 11.15 -9.37 12.52
N GLN A 115 10.54 -9.72 11.40
CA GLN A 115 10.13 -8.75 10.40
C GLN A 115 8.75 -8.26 10.69
N LEU A 116 8.70 -7.04 11.20
CA LEU A 116 7.44 -6.34 11.36
C LEU A 116 6.96 -5.88 9.99
N VAL A 117 5.78 -6.36 9.61
CA VAL A 117 5.09 -5.97 8.38
C VAL A 117 3.75 -5.39 8.78
N LEU A 118 3.48 -4.15 8.39
CA LEU A 118 2.15 -3.60 8.55
C LEU A 118 1.17 -4.36 7.64
N GLN A 119 0.03 -4.74 8.20
CA GLN A 119 -1.07 -5.30 7.43
C GLN A 119 -1.50 -4.30 6.34
N VAL A 120 -1.84 -4.84 5.17
CA VAL A 120 -2.33 -4.01 4.07
C VAL A 120 -3.69 -3.44 4.43
N GLU A 121 -3.77 -2.10 4.42
CA GLU A 121 -5.04 -1.40 4.58
C GLU A 121 -5.96 -1.68 3.38
N PRO A 122 -7.30 -1.69 3.58
CA PRO A 122 -8.24 -1.83 2.49
C PRO A 122 -7.97 -0.78 1.41
N PRO A 123 -7.80 -1.18 0.14
CA PRO A 123 -7.54 -0.24 -0.92
C PRO A 123 -8.76 0.66 -1.18
N VAL A 124 -8.53 1.84 -1.74
CA VAL A 124 -9.59 2.75 -2.15
C VAL A 124 -9.88 2.54 -3.63
N LEU A 125 -11.10 2.11 -3.94
CA LEU A 125 -11.60 1.97 -5.31
C LEU A 125 -12.39 3.21 -5.72
N THR A 126 -11.86 4.01 -6.64
CA THR A 126 -12.49 5.21 -7.19
C THR A 126 -12.98 4.98 -8.62
N LEU A 127 -14.11 5.60 -8.96
CA LEU A 127 -14.61 5.64 -10.33
C LEU A 127 -14.02 6.87 -11.00
N ASP A 128 -13.36 6.68 -12.13
CA ASP A 128 -12.77 7.77 -12.91
C ASP A 128 -13.72 8.18 -14.06
N SER A 129 -14.29 7.19 -14.75
CA SER A 129 -15.28 7.42 -15.80
C SER A 129 -16.20 6.22 -15.98
N ASN A 130 -17.36 6.44 -16.58
CA ASN A 130 -18.22 5.37 -17.07
C ASN A 130 -18.75 5.70 -18.46
N SER A 131 -19.12 4.65 -19.20
CA SER A 131 -19.71 4.75 -20.51
C SER A 131 -20.70 3.60 -20.67
N THR A 132 -21.89 3.91 -21.16
CA THR A 132 -22.90 2.89 -21.47
C THR A 132 -23.28 3.01 -22.93
N ILE A 133 -22.91 2.01 -23.73
CA ILE A 133 -23.19 1.97 -25.17
C ILE A 133 -23.98 0.69 -25.44
N ASN A 134 -25.16 0.82 -26.04
CA ASN A 134 -26.04 -0.32 -26.41
C ASN A 134 -26.33 -1.29 -25.25
N GLY A 135 -26.50 -0.75 -24.03
CA GLY A 135 -26.75 -1.55 -22.82
C GLY A 135 -25.50 -2.19 -22.20
N ASN A 136 -24.33 -2.09 -22.83
CA ASN A 136 -23.07 -2.52 -22.24
C ASN A 136 -22.42 -1.35 -21.49
N CYS A 137 -22.26 -1.51 -20.17
CA CYS A 137 -21.60 -0.53 -19.33
C CYS A 137 -20.12 -0.90 -19.12
N ASN A 138 -19.25 0.04 -19.47
CA ASN A 138 -17.82 -0.01 -19.20
C ASN A 138 -17.46 1.12 -18.24
N VAL A 139 -16.70 0.81 -17.20
CA VAL A 139 -16.25 1.76 -16.20
C VAL A 139 -14.73 1.76 -16.14
N THR A 140 -14.12 2.94 -16.04
CA THR A 140 -12.71 3.07 -15.68
C THR A 140 -12.63 3.35 -14.20
N VAL A 141 -11.93 2.49 -13.47
CA VAL A 141 -11.73 2.61 -12.03
C VAL A 141 -10.25 2.71 -11.73
N THR A 142 -9.91 3.51 -10.73
CA THR A 142 -8.58 3.53 -10.15
C THR A 142 -8.65 2.88 -8.78
N CYS A 143 -7.83 1.87 -8.56
CA CYS A 143 -7.60 1.31 -7.24
C CYS A 143 -6.29 1.85 -6.67
N ARG A 144 -6.36 2.46 -5.48
CA ARG A 144 -5.20 2.97 -4.74
C ARG A 144 -5.00 2.19 -3.46
N GLY A 145 -3.79 1.76 -3.17
CA GLY A 145 -3.44 1.10 -1.92
C GLY A 145 -2.03 1.48 -1.50
N GLN A 146 -1.90 2.03 -0.28
CA GLN A 146 -0.65 2.58 0.24
C GLN A 146 0.03 3.49 -0.80
N ASN A 147 1.17 3.05 -1.36
CA ASN A 147 1.99 3.81 -2.31
C ASN A 147 1.82 3.38 -3.78
N THR A 148 0.86 2.51 -4.08
CA THR A 148 0.64 1.99 -5.43
C THR A 148 -0.78 2.26 -5.91
N SER A 149 -0.94 2.37 -7.22
CA SER A 149 -2.25 2.50 -7.84
C SER A 149 -2.31 1.78 -9.17
N VAL A 150 -3.44 1.13 -9.44
CA VAL A 150 -3.73 0.46 -10.70
C VAL A 150 -5.04 1.01 -11.24
N THR A 151 -5.00 1.53 -12.47
CA THR A 151 -6.19 1.96 -13.20
C THR A 151 -6.61 0.85 -14.15
N SER A 152 -7.87 0.46 -14.10
CA SER A 152 -8.44 -0.63 -14.90
C SER A 152 -9.75 -0.21 -15.54
N SER A 153 -9.93 -0.62 -16.80
CA SER A 153 -11.20 -0.58 -17.51
C SER A 153 -11.93 -1.89 -17.26
N CYS A 154 -13.14 -1.82 -16.73
CA CYS A 154 -13.93 -2.96 -16.32
C CYS A 154 -15.30 -2.96 -16.97
N ASN A 155 -15.80 -4.14 -17.31
CA ASN A 155 -17.19 -4.39 -17.69
C ASN A 155 -17.82 -5.40 -16.71
N SER A 156 -19.01 -5.91 -17.03
CA SER A 156 -19.73 -6.85 -16.16
C SER A 156 -19.05 -8.21 -15.96
N SER A 157 -18.01 -8.53 -16.72
CA SER A 157 -17.32 -9.82 -16.70
C SER A 157 -15.82 -9.73 -16.44
N THR A 158 -15.13 -8.69 -16.90
CA THR A 158 -13.66 -8.61 -16.84
C THR A 158 -13.17 -7.19 -16.55
N CYS A 159 -11.92 -7.10 -16.09
CA CYS A 159 -11.16 -5.87 -15.94
C CYS A 159 -9.83 -5.99 -16.69
N SER A 160 -9.39 -4.92 -17.34
CA SER A 160 -8.09 -4.81 -18.01
C SER A 160 -7.38 -3.53 -17.59
N GLN A 161 -6.08 -3.61 -17.28
CA GLN A 161 -5.30 -2.45 -16.85
C GLN A 161 -5.16 -1.44 -18.01
N VAL A 162 -5.43 -0.17 -17.73
CA VAL A 162 -5.32 0.94 -18.69
C VAL A 162 -4.03 1.71 -18.40
N GLY A 163 -3.09 1.68 -19.35
CA GLY A 163 -1.80 2.35 -19.22
C GLY A 163 -0.78 1.54 -18.41
N GLY A 164 0.30 1.13 -19.09
CA GLY A 164 1.45 0.51 -18.45
C GLY A 164 2.49 1.56 -18.05
N GLY A 165 2.44 1.98 -16.78
CA GLY A 165 3.63 2.38 -16.03
C GLY A 165 3.68 1.47 -14.80
N SER A 166 4.72 0.73 -14.47
CA SER A 166 6.14 0.86 -14.80
C SER A 166 6.76 -0.54 -14.82
N ARG A 167 7.48 -0.92 -15.89
CA ARG A 167 8.63 -1.82 -15.70
C ARG A 167 9.84 -0.96 -15.34
N GLY A 168 9.73 -0.27 -14.20
CA GLY A 168 10.93 0.10 -13.47
C GLY A 168 11.59 -1.22 -13.08
N ALA A 169 12.87 -1.37 -13.42
CA ALA A 169 13.62 -2.59 -13.14
C ALA A 169 13.62 -2.84 -11.62
N GLU A 170 12.72 -3.70 -11.15
CA GLU A 170 12.68 -4.09 -9.75
C GLU A 170 12.66 -5.61 -9.65
N THR A 171 13.77 -6.13 -9.18
CA THR A 171 13.94 -7.47 -8.66
C THR A 171 13.08 -7.64 -7.41
N SER A 172 11.76 -7.87 -7.53
CA SER A 172 10.95 -8.59 -6.53
C SER A 172 9.50 -8.85 -6.95
N THR A 173 9.03 -9.98 -6.44
CA THR A 173 7.79 -10.77 -6.59
C THR A 173 6.45 -10.07 -6.31
N VAL A 174 5.45 -10.40 -7.15
CA VAL A 174 3.97 -10.28 -7.01
C VAL A 174 3.37 -8.86 -6.97
N PRO A 175 2.40 -8.51 -7.84
CA PRO A 175 1.72 -7.21 -7.77
C PRO A 175 0.90 -7.07 -6.48
N LEU A 176 1.18 -6.00 -5.72
CA LEU A 176 0.48 -5.67 -4.47
C LEU A 176 -1.03 -5.44 -4.69
N LEU A 177 -1.42 -4.85 -5.82
CA LEU A 177 -2.81 -4.56 -6.16
C LEU A 177 -3.30 -5.39 -7.35
N SER A 178 -4.51 -5.92 -7.22
CA SER A 178 -5.24 -6.57 -8.32
C SER A 178 -6.68 -6.07 -8.39
N VAL A 179 -7.17 -5.88 -9.61
CA VAL A 179 -8.54 -5.44 -9.88
C VAL A 179 -9.22 -6.47 -10.79
N TYR A 180 -10.34 -7.03 -10.36
CA TYR A 180 -11.07 -8.07 -11.08
C TYR A 180 -12.57 -8.01 -10.80
N VAL A 181 -13.35 -8.75 -11.56
CA VAL A 181 -14.81 -8.83 -11.42
C VAL A 181 -15.17 -10.18 -10.81
N ALA A 182 -16.01 -10.16 -9.78
CA ALA A 182 -16.65 -11.37 -9.24
C ALA A 182 -18.06 -11.04 -8.73
N GLY A 183 -19.04 -11.90 -9.03
CA GLY A 183 -20.42 -11.73 -8.55
C GLY A 183 -21.07 -10.40 -8.95
N GLY A 184 -20.76 -9.87 -10.13
CA GLY A 184 -21.28 -8.58 -10.62
C GLY A 184 -20.71 -7.34 -9.90
N SER A 185 -19.63 -7.52 -9.12
CA SER A 185 -18.94 -6.45 -8.43
C SER A 185 -17.50 -6.35 -8.91
N ILE A 186 -16.99 -5.12 -8.95
CA ILE A 186 -15.57 -4.86 -9.16
C ILE A 186 -14.91 -4.92 -7.79
N ILE A 187 -13.92 -5.81 -7.67
CA ILE A 187 -13.13 -6.03 -6.47
C ILE A 187 -11.73 -5.49 -6.75
N CYS A 188 -11.30 -4.53 -5.93
CA CYS A 188 -9.88 -4.27 -5.80
C CYS A 188 -9.35 -4.97 -4.56
N ASN A 189 -8.34 -5.79 -4.76
CA ASN A 189 -7.65 -6.51 -3.71
C ASN A 189 -6.24 -5.98 -3.55
N HIS A 190 -5.87 -5.70 -2.30
CA HIS A 190 -4.52 -5.38 -1.87
C HIS A 190 -4.02 -6.55 -1.04
N SER A 191 -3.02 -7.28 -1.54
CA SER A 191 -2.44 -8.41 -0.83
C SER A 191 -0.93 -8.34 -0.82
N ASN A 192 -0.34 -8.60 0.35
CA ASN A 192 1.07 -8.94 0.48
C ASN A 192 1.19 -10.45 0.75
N GLN A 193 2.41 -10.95 0.99
CA GLN A 193 2.66 -12.40 1.17
C GLN A 193 1.88 -13.03 2.34
N VAL A 194 1.25 -12.25 3.23
CA VAL A 194 0.66 -12.78 4.47
C VAL A 194 -0.67 -12.14 4.89
N SER A 195 -1.01 -10.97 4.37
CA SER A 195 -2.28 -10.28 4.66
C SER A 195 -2.91 -9.79 3.37
N TRP A 196 -4.23 -9.73 3.36
CA TRP A 196 -5.01 -9.21 2.24
C TRP A 196 -6.20 -8.41 2.76
N ALA A 197 -6.53 -7.36 2.03
CA ALA A 197 -7.71 -6.54 2.24
C ALA A 197 -8.28 -6.16 0.88
N ASN A 198 -9.60 -5.99 0.80
CA ASN A 198 -10.25 -5.63 -0.46
C ASN A 198 -11.27 -4.51 -0.28
N ASN A 199 -11.64 -3.93 -1.40
CA ASN A 199 -12.73 -2.99 -1.51
C ASN A 199 -13.56 -3.34 -2.74
N THR A 200 -14.87 -3.34 -2.57
CA THR A 200 -15.80 -3.89 -3.54
C THR A 200 -16.87 -2.86 -3.85
N LYS A 201 -17.14 -2.63 -5.14
CA LYS A 201 -18.25 -1.80 -5.61
C LYS A 201 -19.07 -2.55 -6.66
N LYS A 202 -20.40 -2.49 -6.58
CA LYS A 202 -21.27 -3.11 -7.58
C LYS A 202 -21.18 -2.36 -8.89
N ILE A 203 -21.05 -3.08 -10.00
CA ILE A 203 -20.91 -2.42 -11.30
C ILE A 203 -22.15 -1.60 -11.66
N VAL A 204 -23.35 -2.11 -11.34
CA VAL A 204 -24.63 -1.43 -11.62
C VAL A 204 -24.72 -0.07 -10.95
N GLU A 205 -24.20 0.05 -9.72
CA GLU A 205 -24.13 1.32 -9.00
C GLU A 205 -23.17 2.28 -9.71
N LEU A 206 -21.99 1.79 -10.11
CA LEU A 206 -21.00 2.58 -10.84
C LEU A 206 -21.49 3.06 -12.21
N CYS A 207 -22.30 2.27 -12.90
CA CYS A 207 -22.93 2.63 -14.17
C CYS A 207 -24.03 3.69 -14.01
N SER A 208 -24.66 3.73 -12.84
CA SER A 208 -25.74 4.67 -12.52
C SER A 208 -25.21 6.01 -11.97
N LEU A 209 -23.96 6.05 -11.52
CA LEU A 209 -23.26 7.27 -11.15
C LEU A 209 -22.99 8.09 -12.41
N LYS A 210 -23.93 8.94 -12.84
CA LYS A 210 -23.62 9.95 -13.85
C LYS A 210 -22.37 10.71 -13.40
N SER A 211 -21.42 10.91 -14.31
CA SER A 211 -20.32 11.84 -14.06
C SER A 211 -20.92 13.19 -13.73
N ASP A 212 -20.95 13.54 -12.44
CA ASP A 212 -21.46 14.83 -11.95
C ASP A 212 -20.51 16.00 -12.29
N LEU A 213 -19.67 15.82 -13.31
CA LEU A 213 -19.17 16.90 -14.16
C LEU A 213 -20.23 17.24 -15.23
N SER A 214 -21.49 17.36 -14.80
CA SER A 214 -22.48 18.10 -15.59
C SER A 214 -22.17 19.58 -15.36
N PHE A 215 -21.44 20.19 -16.30
CA PHE A 215 -21.43 21.64 -16.40
C PHE A 215 -22.87 22.08 -16.58
N LYS A 216 -23.50 22.61 -15.52
CA LYS A 216 -24.76 23.36 -15.64
C LYS A 216 -24.45 24.65 -16.38
N CYS A 217 -24.42 24.62 -17.71
CA CYS A 217 -24.55 25.86 -18.47
C CYS A 217 -26.05 26.20 -18.53
N VAL A 218 -26.42 27.34 -17.96
CA VAL A 218 -27.78 27.89 -18.03
C VAL A 218 -27.90 28.65 -19.34
N LEU A 219 -28.96 28.40 -20.11
CA LEU A 219 -29.29 29.16 -21.31
C LEU A 219 -30.03 30.44 -20.90
N ASP A 220 -29.33 31.57 -20.89
CA ASP A 220 -29.96 32.88 -20.74
C ASP A 220 -30.20 33.51 -22.13
N PHE A 221 -31.47 33.72 -22.47
CA PHE A 221 -31.86 34.48 -23.67
C PHE A 221 -31.92 35.97 -23.33
N CYS A 222 -30.91 36.75 -23.74
CA CYS A 222 -30.94 38.20 -23.61
C CYS A 222 -31.54 38.83 -24.88
N SER A 223 -32.81 39.24 -24.83
CA SER A 223 -33.53 39.81 -25.98
C SER A 223 -33.31 41.32 -26.15
N TRP A 224 -32.07 41.75 -26.38
CA TRP A 224 -31.85 43.06 -26.97
C TRP A 224 -30.59 43.01 -27.83
N TYR A 225 -30.74 43.36 -29.10
CA TYR A 225 -29.77 43.28 -30.20
C TYR A 225 -29.70 41.91 -30.87
N SER A 226 -30.33 41.86 -32.04
CA SER A 226 -30.44 40.72 -32.94
C SER A 226 -29.09 40.00 -33.15
N HIS A 227 -29.13 38.66 -33.01
CA HIS A 227 -28.17 37.65 -33.49
C HIS A 227 -27.00 37.17 -32.61
N PHE A 228 -27.05 37.28 -31.27
CA PHE A 228 -26.05 36.62 -30.40
C PHE A 228 -26.69 35.72 -29.33
N ILE A 229 -26.19 34.48 -29.20
CA ILE A 229 -26.48 33.56 -28.08
C ILE A 229 -25.25 33.59 -27.17
N ILE A 230 -25.44 33.84 -25.87
CA ILE A 230 -24.36 33.88 -24.88
C ILE A 230 -24.53 32.69 -23.94
N LEU A 231 -23.48 31.88 -23.80
CA LEU A 231 -23.39 30.83 -22.79
C LEU A 231 -22.50 31.35 -21.66
N ARG A 232 -23.06 31.46 -20.45
CA ARG A 232 -22.27 31.69 -19.23
C ARG A 232 -22.09 30.36 -18.52
N CYS A 233 -20.83 29.98 -18.35
CA CYS A 233 -20.43 28.88 -17.49
C CYS A 233 -19.41 29.46 -16.49
N ASN A 234 -19.47 29.07 -15.22
CA ASN A 234 -19.10 29.86 -14.03
C ASN A 234 -17.73 30.59 -13.98
N ASP A 235 -16.84 30.45 -14.96
CA ASP A 235 -15.57 31.20 -15.06
C ASP A 235 -15.25 31.76 -16.46
N PHE A 236 -16.11 31.60 -17.48
CA PHE A 236 -15.88 32.13 -18.83
C PHE A 236 -17.17 32.59 -19.55
N THR A 237 -17.07 33.68 -20.31
CA THR A 237 -18.15 34.18 -21.18
C THR A 237 -17.85 33.83 -22.64
N LEU A 238 -18.74 33.07 -23.29
CA LEU A 238 -18.58 32.63 -24.67
C LEU A 238 -19.55 33.37 -25.61
N PHE A 239 -19.04 33.87 -26.75
CA PHE A 239 -19.80 34.64 -27.74
C PHE A 239 -19.91 33.92 -29.09
N ARG A 240 -21.08 33.99 -29.74
CA ARG A 240 -21.34 33.43 -31.08
C ARG A 240 -21.14 34.47 -32.18
N HIS A 241 -20.14 34.35 -33.06
CA HIS A 241 -20.09 35.17 -34.28
C HIS A 241 -20.64 34.40 -35.49
N THR A 242 -21.85 34.71 -35.94
CA THR A 242 -22.41 34.07 -37.14
C THR A 242 -21.81 34.66 -38.41
N ARG A 243 -21.09 33.86 -39.20
CA ARG A 243 -20.92 34.14 -40.64
C ARG A 243 -21.28 32.88 -41.45
N SER A 244 -22.49 32.94 -42.01
CA SER A 244 -23.06 32.20 -43.14
C SER A 244 -22.47 30.82 -43.52
N ASN A 245 -23.29 29.79 -43.32
CA ASN A 245 -23.32 28.48 -44.00
C ASN A 245 -22.13 27.52 -43.83
N SER A 246 -22.04 26.86 -42.67
CA SER A 246 -21.67 25.44 -42.54
C SER A 246 -22.10 24.90 -41.16
N GLU A 247 -22.49 23.62 -41.09
CA GLU A 247 -22.99 22.94 -39.87
C GLU A 247 -21.89 22.55 -38.86
N ASP A 248 -20.82 23.34 -38.72
CA ASP A 248 -19.78 23.10 -37.72
C ASP A 248 -19.79 24.18 -36.63
N LEU A 249 -20.18 23.78 -35.42
CA LEU A 249 -20.20 24.62 -34.23
C LEU A 249 -18.77 24.81 -33.70
N THR A 250 -18.14 25.94 -34.04
CA THR A 250 -16.86 26.34 -33.44
C THR A 250 -17.05 27.49 -32.46
N PHE A 251 -16.67 27.25 -31.20
CA PHE A 251 -16.66 28.23 -30.11
C PHE A 251 -15.23 28.76 -29.92
N LYS A 252 -15.05 30.08 -29.84
CA LYS A 252 -13.76 30.70 -29.50
C LYS A 252 -13.76 31.13 -28.03
N CYS A 253 -12.85 30.57 -27.23
CA CYS A 253 -12.55 31.10 -25.91
C CYS A 253 -11.72 32.39 -26.05
N LEU A 254 -12.18 33.46 -25.42
CA LEU A 254 -11.36 34.65 -25.14
C LEU A 254 -11.11 34.66 -23.64
N CYS A 255 -9.86 34.49 -23.22
CA CYS A 255 -9.46 34.81 -21.86
C CYS A 255 -9.49 36.32 -21.70
N GLY A 256 -10.31 36.82 -20.77
CA GLY A 256 -10.28 38.18 -20.25
C GLY A 256 -9.80 38.13 -18.81
#